data_AF-A0A5J5KWW3-F1
#
_entry.id   AF-A0A5J5KWW3-F1
#
_cell.length_a   1.000
_cell.length_b   1.000
_cell.length_c   1.000
_cell.angle_alpha   90.00
_cell.angle_beta   90.00
_cell.angle_gamma   90.00
#
_symmetry.space_group_name_H-M   'P 1'
#
loop_
_entity.id
_entity.type
_entity.pdbx_description
1 polymer ?
#
loop_
_entity_poly.entity_id
_entity_poly.type
_entity_poly.pdbx_seq_one_letter_code
_entity_poly.pdbx_strand_id
1 'polypeptide(L)'
;MSAPAETTPPAGRLPREMTQLTFNGKGLVHWMVSDVAGSIASRYGLREEAEALGALPVPSTDRRSPNGTAALLERTRTAVDAAHDEVISAVLKTGSSCLGGVRFPEFLREAEYGARRPRIWRAPVRAASEIMHAAVSVEAHRDGLDEINGYPVDEDSGWLGSLLWSMETDLRNHAREVTRWPLIEGEVEMILGGNQRFWSAEELEAGS
;
A
#
# COMPACT_ATOMS: atom_id res chain seq x y z
N MET A 1 11.30 -23.46 39.46
CA MET A 1 10.07 -22.82 38.96
C MET A 1 10.50 -21.71 38.03
N SER A 2 10.43 -21.92 36.72
CA SER A 2 10.83 -20.91 35.73
C SER A 2 9.55 -20.31 35.15
N ALA A 3 9.47 -18.99 35.11
CA ALA A 3 8.38 -18.24 34.51
C ALA A 3 8.23 -18.59 33.02
N PRO A 4 7.01 -18.53 32.44
CA PRO A 4 6.85 -18.70 31.01
C PRO A 4 7.51 -17.50 30.30
N ALA A 5 8.28 -17.79 29.25
CA ALA A 5 8.89 -16.79 28.40
C ALA A 5 7.79 -15.95 27.75
N GLU A 6 7.82 -14.63 27.97
CA GLU A 6 7.08 -13.66 27.15
C GLU A 6 7.60 -13.77 25.72
N THR A 7 6.83 -14.43 24.85
CA THR A 7 7.00 -14.32 23.41
C THR A 7 6.43 -12.98 22.96
N THR A 8 7.24 -11.93 23.04
CA THR A 8 7.01 -10.70 22.28
C THR A 8 7.16 -11.04 20.80
N PRO A 9 6.13 -10.85 19.95
CA PRO A 9 6.28 -11.12 18.52
C PRO A 9 7.31 -10.15 17.91
N PRO A 10 8.14 -10.60 16.96
CA PRO A 10 9.09 -9.72 16.30
C PRO A 10 8.34 -8.63 15.54
N ALA A 11 8.69 -7.39 15.80
CA ALA A 11 8.19 -6.25 15.05
C ALA A 11 8.60 -6.38 13.57
N GLY A 12 7.65 -6.13 12.66
CA GLY A 12 7.97 -5.45 11.41
C GLY A 12 8.11 -6.26 10.12
N ARG A 13 8.01 -7.60 10.09
CA ARG A 13 7.98 -8.33 8.80
C ARG A 13 6.87 -9.38 8.77
N LEU A 14 6.09 -9.37 7.69
CA LEU A 14 5.06 -10.36 7.44
C LEU A 14 5.68 -11.76 7.45
N PRO A 15 5.17 -12.69 8.28
CA PRO A 15 5.61 -14.08 8.23
C PRO A 15 5.40 -14.67 6.83
N ARG A 16 6.18 -15.71 6.48
CA ARG A 16 5.93 -16.53 5.27
C ARG A 16 4.47 -17.05 5.18
N GLU A 17 3.74 -17.05 6.28
CA GLU A 17 2.29 -17.35 6.33
C GLU A 17 1.42 -16.34 5.56
N MET A 18 1.95 -15.19 5.15
CA MET A 18 1.25 -14.23 4.29
C MET A 18 0.89 -14.80 2.91
N THR A 19 1.48 -15.94 2.51
CA THR A 19 1.01 -16.78 1.39
C THR A 19 -0.45 -17.23 1.53
N GLN A 20 -1.09 -17.03 2.69
CA GLN A 20 -2.50 -17.37 2.97
C GLN A 20 -3.47 -16.18 2.95
N LEU A 21 -2.98 -14.93 2.82
CA LEU A 21 -3.87 -13.78 2.66
C LEU A 21 -4.49 -13.80 1.26
N THR A 22 -5.79 -14.04 1.19
CA THR A 22 -6.51 -13.93 -0.07
C THR A 22 -7.03 -12.50 -0.20
N PHE A 23 -6.85 -11.87 -1.35
CA PHE A 23 -7.40 -10.54 -1.60
C PHE A 23 -8.44 -10.64 -2.70
N ASN A 24 -9.57 -9.95 -2.55
CA ASN A 24 -10.47 -9.81 -3.68
C ASN A 24 -10.05 -8.66 -4.59
N GLY A 25 -10.33 -8.81 -5.89
CA GLY A 25 -9.91 -7.83 -6.87
C GLY A 25 -10.50 -6.44 -6.66
N LYS A 26 -11.70 -6.33 -6.08
CA LYS A 26 -12.34 -5.03 -5.78
C LYS A 26 -11.64 -4.29 -4.65
N GLY A 27 -11.26 -4.99 -3.59
CA GLY A 27 -10.48 -4.48 -2.47
C GLY A 27 -9.09 -4.04 -2.93
N LEU A 28 -8.41 -4.83 -3.77
CA LEU A 28 -7.12 -4.42 -4.34
C LEU A 28 -7.22 -3.17 -5.23
N VAL A 29 -8.30 -3.04 -6.02
CA VAL A 29 -8.56 -1.81 -6.79
C VAL A 29 -8.82 -0.63 -5.86
N HIS A 30 -9.63 -0.81 -4.81
CA HIS A 30 -9.92 0.23 -3.82
C HIS A 30 -8.65 0.66 -3.11
N TRP A 31 -7.93 -0.28 -2.48
CA TRP A 31 -6.66 -0.06 -1.81
C TRP A 31 -5.69 0.77 -2.65
N MET A 32 -5.47 0.39 -3.91
CA MET A 32 -4.49 1.10 -4.75
C MET A 32 -4.97 2.50 -5.16
N VAL A 33 -6.25 2.66 -5.52
CA VAL A 33 -6.77 3.94 -6.04
C VAL A 33 -7.16 4.91 -4.92
N SER A 34 -7.55 4.40 -3.76
CA SER A 34 -8.05 5.15 -2.61
C SER A 34 -6.95 5.31 -1.57
N ASP A 35 -6.54 4.21 -0.92
CA ASP A 35 -5.66 4.29 0.25
C ASP A 35 -4.22 4.62 -0.14
N VAL A 36 -3.64 3.92 -1.12
CA VAL A 36 -2.26 4.18 -1.59
C VAL A 36 -2.15 5.57 -2.21
N ALA A 37 -3.00 5.89 -3.19
CA ALA A 37 -2.96 7.19 -3.83
C ALA A 37 -3.31 8.33 -2.85
N GLY A 38 -4.25 8.11 -1.92
CA GLY A 38 -4.62 9.08 -0.89
C GLY A 38 -3.51 9.32 0.15
N SER A 39 -2.86 8.26 0.63
CA SER A 39 -1.69 8.35 1.52
C SER A 39 -0.54 9.10 0.85
N ILE A 40 -0.25 8.77 -0.42
CA ILE A 40 0.72 9.51 -1.24
C ILE A 40 0.31 10.98 -1.35
N ALA A 41 -0.92 11.29 -1.75
CA ALA A 41 -1.41 12.66 -1.86
C ALA A 41 -1.20 13.44 -0.54
N SER A 42 -1.55 12.84 0.60
CA SER A 42 -1.33 13.43 1.92
C SER A 42 0.15 13.71 2.18
N ARG A 43 1.03 12.76 1.83
CA ARG A 43 2.48 12.88 2.02
C ARG A 43 3.09 14.02 1.21
N TYR A 44 2.53 14.32 0.04
CA TYR A 44 2.94 15.45 -0.80
C TYR A 44 2.09 16.71 -0.57
N GLY A 45 1.43 16.83 0.57
CA GLY A 45 0.73 18.05 1.01
C GLY A 45 -0.64 18.30 0.38
N LEU A 46 -1.18 17.33 -0.35
CA LEU A 46 -2.47 17.41 -1.03
C LEU A 46 -3.59 16.86 -0.14
N ARG A 47 -3.90 17.58 0.96
CA ARG A 47 -4.87 17.11 1.96
C ARG A 47 -6.27 16.90 1.40
N GLU A 48 -6.75 17.83 0.57
CA GLU A 48 -8.10 17.74 -0.01
C GLU A 48 -8.22 16.56 -0.98
N GLU A 49 -7.19 16.33 -1.79
CA GLU A 49 -7.10 15.15 -2.66
C GLU A 49 -7.08 13.86 -1.85
N ALA A 50 -6.29 13.81 -0.78
CA ALA A 50 -6.21 12.65 0.10
C ALA A 50 -7.56 12.30 0.73
N GLU A 51 -8.26 13.30 1.27
CA GLU A 51 -9.61 13.15 1.84
C GLU A 51 -10.60 12.66 0.77
N ALA A 52 -10.58 13.24 -0.43
CA ALA A 52 -11.46 12.84 -1.52
C ALA A 52 -11.16 11.43 -2.05
N LEU A 53 -9.89 11.05 -2.16
CA LEU A 53 -9.47 9.70 -2.57
C LEU A 53 -9.85 8.67 -1.50
N GLY A 54 -9.64 8.96 -0.22
CA GLY A 54 -10.04 8.09 0.90
C GLY A 54 -11.56 7.90 1.03
N ALA A 55 -12.35 8.86 0.53
CA ALA A 55 -13.82 8.79 0.50
C ALA A 55 -14.38 7.99 -0.69
N LEU A 56 -13.54 7.47 -1.59
CA LEU A 56 -14.01 6.69 -2.73
C LEU A 56 -14.75 5.42 -2.27
N PRO A 57 -15.88 5.07 -2.91
CA PRO A 57 -16.61 3.85 -2.59
C PRO A 57 -15.81 2.61 -3.00
N VAL A 58 -16.13 1.47 -2.40
CA VAL A 58 -15.62 0.19 -2.88
C VAL A 58 -16.10 -0.04 -4.31
N PRO A 59 -15.22 -0.42 -5.25
CA PRO A 59 -15.60 -0.67 -6.64
C PRO A 59 -16.71 -1.72 -6.73
N SER A 60 -17.81 -1.35 -7.38
CA SER A 60 -18.86 -2.30 -7.77
C SER A 60 -18.42 -3.11 -9.00
N THR A 61 -19.32 -3.86 -9.61
CA THR A 61 -19.03 -4.50 -10.92
C THR A 61 -18.98 -3.49 -12.08
N ASP A 62 -19.33 -2.22 -11.84
CA ASP A 62 -19.19 -1.16 -12.84
C ASP A 62 -17.71 -0.93 -13.16
N ARG A 63 -17.42 -0.77 -14.46
CA ARG A 63 -16.08 -0.52 -14.96
C ARG A 63 -15.66 0.94 -14.80
N ARG A 64 -16.61 1.87 -14.60
CA ARG A 64 -16.34 3.30 -14.48
C ARG A 64 -16.11 3.69 -13.02
N SER A 65 -15.08 4.50 -12.80
CA SER A 65 -14.84 5.13 -11.50
C SER A 65 -15.76 6.33 -11.28
N PRO A 66 -15.95 6.76 -10.02
CA PRO A 66 -16.62 8.02 -9.72
C PRO A 66 -16.03 9.19 -10.50
N ASN A 67 -16.89 10.16 -10.84
CA ASN A 67 -16.47 11.39 -11.51
C ASN A 67 -15.42 12.12 -10.66
N GLY A 68 -14.44 12.73 -11.31
CA GLY A 68 -13.36 13.46 -10.64
C GLY A 68 -12.17 12.61 -10.19
N THR A 69 -12.30 11.28 -10.09
CA THR A 69 -11.19 10.37 -9.69
C THR A 69 -9.93 10.59 -10.54
N ALA A 70 -10.09 10.70 -11.87
CA ALA A 70 -8.95 10.92 -12.77
C ALA A 70 -8.22 12.25 -12.50
N ALA A 71 -8.97 13.32 -12.20
CA ALA A 71 -8.38 14.63 -11.92
C ALA A 71 -7.66 14.67 -10.57
N LEU A 72 -8.16 13.93 -9.56
CA LEU A 72 -7.49 13.77 -8.27
C LEU A 72 -6.14 13.07 -8.44
N LEU A 73 -6.12 11.97 -9.20
CA LEU A 73 -4.91 11.21 -9.48
C LEU A 73 -3.91 12.02 -10.32
N GLU A 74 -4.38 12.78 -11.32
CA GLU A 74 -3.53 13.65 -12.12
C GLU A 74 -2.82 14.70 -11.27
N ARG A 75 -3.54 15.40 -10.39
CA ARG A 75 -2.92 16.38 -9.47
C ARG A 75 -1.95 15.75 -8.51
N THR A 76 -2.29 14.57 -7.98
CA THR A 76 -1.40 13.78 -7.12
C THR A 76 -0.10 13.44 -7.85
N ARG A 77 -0.22 12.97 -9.09
CA ARG A 77 0.94 12.69 -9.94
C ARG A 77 1.81 13.92 -10.17
N THR A 78 1.22 15.06 -10.52
CA THR A 78 1.97 16.30 -10.74
C THR A 78 2.80 16.70 -9.51
N ALA A 79 2.26 16.56 -8.30
CA ALA A 79 3.00 16.85 -7.07
C ALA A 79 4.16 15.88 -6.83
N VAL A 80 3.95 14.59 -7.10
CA VAL A 80 5.00 13.56 -6.97
C VAL A 80 6.11 13.78 -8.00
N ASP A 81 5.75 14.07 -9.26
CA ASP A 81 6.71 14.34 -10.34
C ASP A 81 7.55 15.59 -10.02
N ALA A 82 6.93 16.66 -9.48
CA ALA A 82 7.66 17.84 -9.04
C ALA A 82 8.67 17.52 -7.92
N ALA A 83 8.27 16.74 -6.92
CA ALA A 83 9.17 16.31 -5.86
C ALA A 83 10.30 15.40 -6.39
N HIS A 84 10.04 14.60 -7.42
CA HIS A 84 11.05 13.77 -8.07
C HIS A 84 12.13 14.62 -8.74
N ASP A 85 11.73 15.64 -9.49
CA ASP A 85 12.65 16.57 -10.14
C ASP A 85 13.51 17.32 -9.10
N GLU A 86 12.92 17.74 -7.98
CA GLU A 86 13.64 18.38 -6.87
C GLU A 86 14.72 17.48 -6.27
N VAL A 87 14.37 16.23 -5.96
CA VAL A 87 15.30 15.26 -5.36
C VAL A 87 16.40 14.87 -6.33
N ILE A 88 16.07 14.62 -7.61
CA ILE A 88 17.08 14.34 -8.65
C ILE A 88 18.03 15.53 -8.79
N SER A 89 17.50 16.76 -8.83
CA SER A 89 18.32 17.97 -8.89
C SER A 89 19.27 18.07 -7.69
N ALA A 90 18.80 17.74 -6.49
CA ALA A 90 19.62 17.73 -5.29
C ALA A 90 20.73 16.67 -5.35
N VAL A 91 20.42 15.44 -5.75
CA VAL A 91 21.42 14.36 -5.92
C VAL A 91 22.48 14.77 -6.95
N LEU A 92 22.09 15.29 -8.11
CA LEU A 92 23.04 15.71 -9.14
C LEU A 92 23.99 16.83 -8.66
N LYS A 93 23.53 17.73 -7.79
CA LYS A 93 24.38 18.79 -7.20
C LYS A 93 25.47 18.26 -6.27
N THR A 94 25.32 17.05 -5.73
CA THR A 94 26.36 16.41 -4.90
C THR A 94 27.53 15.86 -5.73
N GLY A 95 27.39 15.83 -7.07
CA GLY A 95 28.37 15.21 -7.96
C GLY A 95 28.35 13.68 -7.94
N SER A 96 27.41 13.07 -7.20
CA SER A 96 27.24 11.63 -7.13
C SER A 96 26.39 11.09 -8.29
N SER A 97 26.79 9.95 -8.84
CA SER A 97 26.04 9.22 -9.88
C SER A 97 25.19 8.09 -9.31
N CYS A 98 25.01 8.01 -7.98
CA CYS A 98 24.33 6.91 -7.31
C CYS A 98 22.80 7.00 -7.37
N LEU A 99 22.25 7.19 -8.57
CA LEU A 99 20.85 6.88 -8.84
C LEU A 99 20.76 5.36 -9.03
N GLY A 100 20.78 4.63 -7.91
CA GLY A 100 20.57 3.19 -7.90
C GLY A 100 19.17 2.82 -8.38
N GLY A 101 19.02 1.65 -9.00
CA GLY A 101 17.71 1.15 -9.39
C GLY A 101 16.86 0.77 -8.18
N VAL A 102 15.66 1.30 -8.07
CA VAL A 102 14.74 1.00 -6.97
C VAL A 102 14.17 -0.41 -7.12
N ARG A 103 14.38 -1.26 -6.11
CA ARG A 103 13.82 -2.61 -6.07
C ARG A 103 12.45 -2.58 -5.41
N PHE A 104 11.41 -2.83 -6.20
CA PHE A 104 10.06 -2.95 -5.68
C PHE A 104 9.89 -4.24 -4.87
N PRO A 105 9.31 -4.17 -3.65
CA PRO A 105 8.97 -5.35 -2.87
C PRO A 105 8.01 -6.28 -3.63
N GLU A 106 8.12 -7.58 -3.36
CA GLU A 106 7.31 -8.60 -4.04
C GLU A 106 5.81 -8.44 -3.76
N PHE A 107 5.42 -8.14 -2.52
CA PHE A 107 4.02 -7.93 -2.15
C PHE A 107 3.36 -6.83 -2.98
N LEU A 108 4.10 -5.75 -3.27
CA LEU A 108 3.59 -4.59 -4.00
C LEU A 108 3.33 -4.95 -5.47
N ARG A 109 4.21 -5.77 -6.07
CA ARG A 109 4.04 -6.27 -7.44
C ARG A 109 2.84 -7.21 -7.55
N GLU A 110 2.67 -8.12 -6.59
CA GLU A 110 1.54 -9.04 -6.55
C GLU A 110 0.21 -8.30 -6.34
N ALA A 111 0.16 -7.33 -5.42
CA ALA A 111 -1.01 -6.52 -5.17
C ALA A 111 -1.40 -5.66 -6.40
N GLU A 112 -0.41 -5.04 -7.06
CA GLU A 112 -0.62 -4.30 -8.31
C GLU A 112 -1.17 -5.21 -9.42
N TYR A 113 -0.57 -6.39 -9.61
CA TYR A 113 -1.04 -7.37 -10.58
C TYR A 113 -2.50 -7.78 -10.28
N GLY A 114 -2.78 -8.09 -9.01
CA GLY A 114 -4.10 -8.46 -8.53
C GLY A 114 -5.14 -7.35 -8.71
N ALA A 115 -4.76 -6.08 -8.56
CA ALA A 115 -5.65 -4.94 -8.80
C ALA A 115 -5.92 -4.68 -10.30
N ARG A 116 -4.97 -5.00 -11.19
CA ARG A 116 -5.13 -4.83 -12.65
C ARG A 116 -6.01 -5.92 -13.27
N ARG A 117 -5.96 -7.15 -12.73
CA ARG A 117 -6.64 -8.35 -13.28
C ARG A 117 -8.18 -8.21 -13.46
N PRO A 118 -8.95 -7.64 -12.51
CA PRO A 118 -10.41 -7.52 -12.60
C PRO A 118 -10.88 -6.56 -13.69
N ARG A 119 -9.98 -5.70 -14.20
CA ARG A 119 -10.28 -4.75 -15.28
C ARG A 119 -11.39 -3.73 -14.91
N ILE A 120 -11.60 -3.51 -13.61
CA ILE A 120 -12.44 -2.45 -13.01
C ILE A 120 -11.58 -1.20 -12.86
N TRP A 121 -12.14 -0.02 -13.13
CA TRP A 121 -11.45 1.26 -12.97
C TRP A 121 -10.05 1.28 -13.60
N ARG A 122 -9.91 0.70 -14.81
CA ARG A 122 -8.59 0.43 -15.42
C ARG A 122 -7.69 1.66 -15.50
N ALA A 123 -8.24 2.80 -15.92
CA ALA A 123 -7.48 4.03 -16.06
C ALA A 123 -7.04 4.57 -14.69
N PRO A 124 -7.93 4.71 -13.67
CA PRO A 124 -7.52 5.02 -12.31
C PRO A 124 -6.48 4.06 -11.72
N VAL A 125 -6.66 2.74 -11.87
CA VAL A 125 -5.71 1.71 -11.43
C VAL A 125 -4.34 1.93 -12.05
N ARG A 126 -4.29 2.19 -13.36
CA ARG A 126 -3.04 2.47 -14.05
C ARG A 126 -2.39 3.75 -13.52
N ALA A 127 -3.16 4.82 -13.38
CA ALA A 127 -2.66 6.10 -12.90
C ALA A 127 -2.13 6.00 -11.45
N ALA A 128 -2.87 5.34 -10.55
CA ALA A 128 -2.44 5.09 -9.18
C ALA A 128 -1.16 4.24 -9.10
N SER A 129 -1.02 3.24 -9.97
CA SER A 129 0.22 2.45 -10.08
C SER A 129 1.41 3.29 -10.58
N GLU A 130 1.20 4.18 -11.55
CA GLU A 130 2.25 5.11 -12.02
C GLU A 130 2.66 6.10 -10.90
N ILE A 131 1.69 6.62 -10.13
CA ILE A 131 1.92 7.46 -8.95
C ILE A 131 2.72 6.71 -7.87
N MET A 132 2.33 5.47 -7.57
CA MET A 132 2.99 4.61 -6.60
C MET A 132 4.45 4.35 -6.98
N HIS A 133 4.73 4.03 -8.24
CA HIS A 133 6.09 3.81 -8.72
C HIS A 133 6.93 5.09 -8.64
N ALA A 134 6.36 6.24 -9.02
CA ALA A 134 7.04 7.52 -8.92
C ALA A 134 7.35 7.87 -7.45
N ALA A 135 6.38 7.73 -6.54
CA ALA A 135 6.58 7.99 -5.11
C ALA A 135 7.67 7.08 -4.52
N VAL A 136 7.63 5.77 -4.78
CA VAL A 136 8.68 4.84 -4.35
C VAL A 136 10.06 5.28 -4.87
N SER A 137 10.14 5.77 -6.11
CA SER A 137 11.38 6.31 -6.67
C SER A 137 11.86 7.56 -5.94
N VAL A 138 10.96 8.52 -5.68
CA VAL A 138 11.27 9.76 -4.95
C VAL A 138 11.87 9.46 -3.59
N GLU A 139 11.22 8.59 -2.82
CA GLU A 139 11.61 8.32 -1.44
C GLU A 139 12.91 7.52 -1.36
N ALA A 140 13.14 6.58 -2.28
CA ALA A 140 14.42 5.89 -2.40
C ALA A 140 15.57 6.87 -2.72
N HIS A 141 15.32 7.87 -3.57
CA HIS A 141 16.31 8.90 -3.86
C HIS A 141 16.52 9.88 -2.69
N ARG A 142 15.50 10.13 -1.86
CA ARG A 142 15.65 10.90 -0.61
C ARG A 142 16.51 10.16 0.40
N ASP A 143 16.27 8.87 0.57
CA ASP A 143 17.14 8.00 1.38
C ASP A 143 18.59 8.05 0.88
N GLY A 144 18.81 7.87 -0.43
CA GLY A 144 20.16 7.98 -0.99
C GLY A 144 20.80 9.36 -0.81
N LEU A 145 20.01 10.45 -0.88
CA LEU A 145 20.49 11.81 -0.62
C LEU A 145 20.88 11.99 0.86
N ASP A 146 20.09 11.44 1.78
CA ASP A 146 20.40 11.46 3.21
C ASP A 146 21.69 10.70 3.51
N GLU A 147 21.89 9.53 2.91
CA GLU A 147 23.15 8.77 3.02
C GLU A 147 24.37 9.57 2.49
N ILE A 148 24.25 10.22 1.32
CA ILE A 148 25.31 11.08 0.77
C ILE A 148 25.66 12.22 1.72
N ASN A 149 24.65 12.78 2.39
CA ASN A 149 24.82 13.85 3.37
C ASN A 149 25.32 13.34 4.73
N GLY A 150 25.52 12.04 4.89
CA GLY A 150 26.03 11.42 6.12
C GLY A 150 24.95 11.18 7.19
N TYR A 151 23.67 11.26 6.84
CA TYR A 151 22.58 10.85 7.71
C TYR A 151 22.35 9.35 7.59
N PRO A 152 22.28 8.60 8.71
CA PRO A 152 22.01 7.17 8.66
C PRO A 152 20.56 6.93 8.19
N VAL A 153 20.40 6.04 7.22
CA VAL A 153 19.10 5.55 6.77
C VAL A 153 18.91 4.12 7.26
N ASP A 154 17.83 3.89 7.99
CA ASP A 154 17.38 2.56 8.41
C ASP A 154 16.36 2.01 7.40
N GLU A 155 16.42 0.71 7.10
CA GLU A 155 15.52 0.05 6.15
C GLU A 155 14.04 0.22 6.55
N ASP A 156 13.76 0.29 7.86
CA ASP A 156 12.40 0.34 8.40
C ASP A 156 11.94 1.78 8.71
N SER A 157 12.86 2.74 8.90
CA SER A 157 12.52 4.12 9.28
C SER A 157 12.90 5.19 8.26
N GLY A 158 13.56 4.82 7.17
CA GLY A 158 13.84 5.71 6.05
C GLY A 158 12.58 6.21 5.36
N TRP A 159 12.76 7.15 4.44
CA TRP A 159 11.69 7.69 3.60
C TRP A 159 10.96 6.60 2.81
N LEU A 160 11.71 5.66 2.23
CA LEU A 160 11.15 4.52 1.52
C LEU A 160 10.52 3.50 2.48
N GLY A 161 11.23 3.16 3.56
CA GLY A 161 10.75 2.19 4.56
C GLY A 161 9.38 2.59 5.14
N SER A 162 9.27 3.85 5.55
CA SER A 162 8.01 4.42 6.07
C SER A 162 6.87 4.42 5.04
N LEU A 163 7.16 4.67 3.75
CA LEU A 163 6.15 4.58 2.68
C LEU A 163 5.63 3.15 2.53
N LEU A 164 6.56 2.21 2.40
CA LEU A 164 6.25 0.80 2.17
C LEU A 164 5.48 0.22 3.35
N TRP A 165 5.88 0.57 4.57
CA TRP A 165 5.19 0.17 5.78
C TRP A 165 3.75 0.71 5.84
N SER A 166 3.51 1.97 5.45
CA SER A 166 2.15 2.52 5.35
C SER A 166 1.33 1.74 4.32
N MET A 167 1.85 1.55 3.10
CA MET A 167 1.14 0.84 2.03
C MET A 167 0.79 -0.60 2.43
N GLU A 168 1.72 -1.28 3.09
CA GLU A 168 1.54 -2.64 3.57
C GLU A 168 0.51 -2.70 4.70
N THR A 169 0.55 -1.74 5.63
CA THR A 169 -0.43 -1.63 6.73
C THR A 169 -1.83 -1.38 6.18
N ASP A 170 -1.96 -0.48 5.21
CA ASP A 170 -3.24 -0.22 4.53
C ASP A 170 -3.71 -1.47 3.80
N LEU A 171 -2.82 -2.20 3.11
CA LEU A 171 -3.16 -3.43 2.40
C LEU A 171 -3.75 -4.49 3.32
N ARG A 172 -3.26 -4.60 4.56
CA ARG A 172 -3.80 -5.53 5.57
C ARG A 172 -5.28 -5.26 5.88
N ASN A 173 -5.77 -4.02 5.75
CA ASN A 173 -7.20 -3.72 5.93
C ASN A 173 -8.09 -4.35 4.85
N HIS A 174 -7.51 -4.72 3.71
CA HIS A 174 -8.17 -5.34 2.55
C HIS A 174 -7.90 -6.83 2.42
N ALA A 175 -7.06 -7.38 3.28
CA ALA A 175 -6.84 -8.81 3.34
C ALA A 175 -8.16 -9.50 3.70
N ARG A 176 -8.51 -10.54 2.94
CA ARG A 176 -9.45 -11.56 3.40
C ARG A 176 -8.61 -12.61 4.10
N GLU A 177 -8.68 -12.60 5.41
CA GLU A 177 -8.24 -13.74 6.20
C GLU A 177 -9.42 -14.68 6.34
N VAL A 178 -9.51 -15.69 5.47
CA VAL A 178 -10.27 -16.90 5.79
C VAL A 178 -9.28 -17.93 6.28
N THR A 179 -8.76 -17.72 7.49
CA THR A 179 -7.96 -18.72 8.18
C THR A 179 -8.88 -19.42 9.16
N ARG A 180 -9.42 -20.58 8.77
CA ARG A 180 -10.20 -21.43 9.68
C ARG A 180 -9.24 -22.06 10.69
N TRP A 181 -9.08 -21.42 11.85
CA TRP A 181 -8.33 -21.99 12.96
C TRP A 181 -9.31 -22.59 13.97
N PRO A 182 -9.41 -23.93 14.09
CA PRO A 182 -10.18 -24.53 15.18
C PRO A 182 -9.40 -24.27 16.47
N LEU A 183 -9.89 -23.35 17.30
CA LEU A 183 -9.33 -23.13 18.65
C LEU A 183 -9.62 -24.31 19.58
N ILE A 184 -10.65 -25.09 19.25
CA ILE A 184 -11.09 -26.37 19.81
C ILE A 184 -11.69 -27.15 18.64
N GLU A 185 -11.53 -28.47 18.55
CA GLU A 185 -12.17 -29.30 17.51
C GLU A 185 -13.67 -28.97 17.40
N GLY A 186 -14.04 -28.16 16.41
CA GLY A 186 -15.42 -28.01 15.94
C GLY A 186 -16.33 -26.97 16.60
N GLU A 187 -15.92 -26.14 17.56
CA GLU A 187 -16.89 -25.29 18.30
C GLU A 187 -16.65 -23.77 18.34
N VAL A 188 -15.46 -23.26 18.02
CA VAL A 188 -15.22 -21.81 17.96
C VAL A 188 -14.33 -21.45 16.78
N GLU A 189 -14.88 -20.68 15.85
CA GLU A 189 -14.16 -20.08 14.73
C GLU A 189 -13.74 -18.65 15.09
N MET A 190 -12.46 -18.32 14.93
CA MET A 190 -11.98 -16.95 15.07
C MET A 190 -11.64 -16.41 13.69
N ILE A 191 -12.41 -15.44 13.23
CA ILE A 191 -12.08 -14.65 12.04
C ILE A 191 -11.11 -13.56 12.50
N LEU A 192 -9.82 -13.77 12.26
CA LEU A 192 -8.84 -12.69 12.27
C LEU A 192 -8.90 -12.01 10.89
N GLY A 193 -8.81 -10.68 10.80
CA GLY A 193 -8.47 -9.93 9.57
C GLY A 193 -9.57 -9.28 8.69
N GLY A 194 -9.43 -7.97 8.47
CA GLY A 194 -10.02 -7.19 7.36
C GLY A 194 -11.35 -6.44 7.63
N ASN A 195 -11.53 -5.26 7.02
CA ASN A 195 -12.80 -4.51 7.09
C ASN A 195 -13.91 -5.24 6.32
N GLN A 196 -14.97 -5.66 7.02
CA GLN A 196 -16.10 -6.46 6.49
C GLN A 196 -16.77 -5.86 5.24
N ARG A 197 -16.66 -4.54 5.00
CA ARG A 197 -17.17 -3.88 3.79
C ARG A 197 -16.60 -4.45 2.49
N PHE A 198 -15.47 -5.16 2.57
CA PHE A 198 -14.81 -5.79 1.44
C PHE A 198 -15.12 -7.27 1.30
N TRP A 199 -16.02 -7.86 2.09
CA TRP A 199 -16.38 -9.27 1.97
C TRP A 199 -17.50 -9.47 0.93
N SER A 200 -17.62 -10.68 0.38
CA SER A 200 -18.73 -11.03 -0.51
C SER A 200 -20.00 -11.32 0.29
N ALA A 201 -21.18 -11.32 -0.36
CA ALA A 201 -22.44 -11.63 0.31
C ALA A 201 -22.44 -13.04 0.92
N GLU A 202 -21.92 -14.03 0.18
CA GLU A 202 -21.76 -15.42 0.63
C GLU A 202 -20.81 -15.54 1.84
N GLU A 203 -19.81 -14.66 1.94
CA GLU A 203 -18.87 -14.61 3.07
C GLU A 203 -19.44 -13.91 4.31
N LEU A 204 -20.33 -12.94 4.12
CA LEU A 204 -21.06 -12.31 5.22
C LEU A 204 -22.11 -13.27 5.81
N GLU A 205 -22.71 -14.12 4.98
CA GLU A 205 -23.68 -15.15 5.40
C GLU A 205 -23.01 -16.36 6.08
N ALA A 206 -21.76 -16.68 5.73
CA ALA A 206 -21.01 -17.77 6.37
C ALA A 206 -20.49 -17.44 7.78
N GLY A 207 -20.48 -16.16 8.17
CA GLY A 207 -20.04 -15.68 9.49
C GLY A 207 -21.17 -15.29 10.46
N SER A 208 -22.44 -15.54 10.09
CA SER A 208 -23.66 -15.24 10.86
C SER A 208 -24.39 -16.51 11.30
#